data_AF-A0A7R8APF0-F1
#
_entry.id   AF-A0A7R8APF0-F1
#
_cell.length_a   1.000
_cell.length_b   1.000
_cell.length_c   1.000
_cell.angle_alpha   90.00
_cell.angle_beta   90.00
_cell.angle_gamma   90.00
#
_symmetry.space_group_name_H-M   'P 1'
#
loop_
_entity.id
_entity.type
_entity.pdbx_description
1 polymer ?
#
loop_
_entity_poly.entity_id
_entity_poly.type
_entity_poly.pdbx_seq_one_letter_code
_entity_poly.pdbx_strand_id
1 'polypeptide(L)'
;MTPPNATRNLTLGPQCWACRERRVRCGSETPGCLKCAVKGVDCPGYGHTRPLRWRKPQSPRKFSKNQTGEGSLTKVCPVVLSPKSLQLEHEILYFNERVAPDLVVMDSSSNPFRYPLKLSAQTPAYFNYIYASISTCHRIIQRYYGNMHMYRTQSTGMTVSTKSTPSLTGPDEAALYHYRASALKGLNEALSKATRSPPNIDILGGVMLILHSQLQQAAYGQWRIHLDGFKKLIEFYGGCEHLLKDDIPASIILANVLIIDVMSNTTTPVHFMTQGTLRWHSAYLGILPRMDHDLVPTPTPIPLHVLKAVTMVNIVRARSHQTRSELGRYPNFTFSLVLAELGISLETGKTVEWLGGSSANYDGTNVQTPDHVLFADSYQSAVIIYATEAYMLISENSLHEVANTIRDSAYTSLMTALRVLFELKDKTQSGEAYWKFIFWPLAIAGVQSVVARHHRGDFEYICTKLYEMTAALGSHCMRDAAIFLEHLWMETSDSGADGHPLTWDEIFKDAPLFLL
;
A
#
# COMPACT_ATOMS: atom_id res chain seq x y z
N MET A 1 -79.04 -29.82 26.84
CA MET A 1 -77.84 -28.98 27.00
C MET A 1 -76.83 -29.35 25.92
N THR A 2 -76.66 -28.49 24.91
CA THR A 2 -75.51 -28.46 24.00
C THR A 2 -75.35 -27.00 23.53
N PRO A 3 -74.16 -26.39 23.65
CA PRO A 3 -73.99 -24.95 23.41
C PRO A 3 -73.71 -24.62 21.93
N PRO A 4 -73.85 -23.34 21.53
CA PRO A 4 -73.97 -22.93 20.14
C PRO A 4 -72.62 -22.68 19.44
N ASN A 5 -72.69 -22.76 18.12
CA ASN A 5 -71.62 -22.60 17.14
C ASN A 5 -71.09 -21.14 17.14
N ALA A 6 -69.88 -20.91 17.67
CA ALA A 6 -69.23 -19.61 17.67
C ALA A 6 -68.42 -19.42 16.37
N THR A 7 -68.93 -18.58 15.47
CA THR A 7 -68.18 -17.96 14.38
C THR A 7 -67.08 -17.06 14.96
N ARG A 8 -65.86 -17.61 15.07
CA ARG A 8 -64.68 -16.85 15.48
C ARG A 8 -64.27 -15.89 14.36
N ASN A 9 -64.31 -14.59 14.67
CA ASN A 9 -63.53 -13.56 13.98
C ASN A 9 -62.04 -13.99 13.95
N LEU A 10 -61.57 -14.51 12.81
CA LEU A 10 -60.17 -14.89 12.60
C LEU A 10 -59.38 -13.63 12.23
N THR A 11 -58.95 -12.88 13.25
CA THR A 11 -57.78 -12.02 13.12
C THR A 11 -56.63 -12.89 12.57
N LEU A 12 -56.00 -12.46 11.47
CA LEU A 12 -54.84 -13.16 10.90
C LEU A 12 -53.73 -13.13 11.97
N GLY A 13 -53.53 -14.26 12.64
CA GLY A 13 -52.46 -14.42 13.61
C GLY A 13 -51.08 -14.13 13.01
N PRO A 14 -50.04 -13.97 13.85
CA PRO A 14 -48.70 -13.66 13.40
C PRO A 14 -48.20 -14.71 12.39
N GLN A 15 -47.56 -14.27 11.29
CA GLN A 15 -47.06 -15.14 10.24
C GLN A 15 -45.58 -15.49 10.48
N CYS A 16 -45.23 -16.78 10.51
CA CYS A 16 -43.83 -17.18 10.64
C CYS A 16 -42.99 -16.79 9.41
N TRP A 17 -41.69 -16.57 9.60
CA TRP A 17 -40.80 -16.11 8.52
C TRP A 17 -40.68 -17.10 7.35
N ALA A 18 -40.77 -18.40 7.59
CA ALA A 18 -40.71 -19.40 6.52
C ALA A 18 -41.98 -19.41 5.65
N CYS A 19 -43.16 -19.16 6.23
CA CYS A 19 -44.39 -19.02 5.44
C CYS A 19 -44.46 -17.68 4.73
N ARG A 20 -43.92 -16.61 5.34
CA ARG A 20 -43.77 -15.28 4.73
C ARG A 20 -42.86 -15.34 3.49
N GLU A 21 -41.70 -15.98 3.59
CA GLU A 21 -40.76 -16.15 2.47
C GLU A 21 -41.33 -17.00 1.34
N ARG A 22 -42.06 -18.08 1.68
CA ARG A 22 -42.77 -18.93 0.71
C ARG A 22 -44.08 -18.33 0.19
N ARG A 23 -44.47 -17.14 0.66
CA ARG A 23 -45.74 -16.45 0.32
C ARG A 23 -46.99 -17.32 0.50
N VAL A 24 -47.05 -18.11 1.57
CA VAL A 24 -48.20 -18.97 1.92
C VAL A 24 -48.84 -18.56 3.24
N ARG A 25 -50.17 -18.69 3.35
CA ARG A 25 -50.91 -18.43 4.61
C ARG A 25 -50.41 -19.35 5.73
N CYS A 26 -49.98 -18.77 6.86
CA CYS A 26 -49.48 -19.50 8.02
C CYS A 26 -50.63 -19.92 8.96
N GLY A 27 -50.46 -21.02 9.68
CA GLY A 27 -51.41 -21.49 10.70
C GLY A 27 -51.22 -20.85 12.08
N SER A 28 -50.12 -20.11 12.28
CA SER A 28 -49.82 -19.35 13.51
C SER A 28 -49.72 -20.16 14.81
N GLU A 29 -49.55 -21.48 14.72
CA GLU A 29 -49.39 -22.35 15.89
C GLU A 29 -47.98 -22.22 16.53
N THR A 30 -47.89 -22.23 17.86
CA THR A 30 -46.62 -22.19 18.60
C THR A 30 -46.25 -23.60 19.10
N PRO A 31 -44.95 -23.98 19.17
CA PRO A 31 -43.75 -23.19 18.86
C PRO A 31 -43.42 -23.07 17.35
N GLY A 32 -44.11 -23.79 16.47
CA GLY A 32 -43.95 -23.69 15.01
C GLY A 32 -45.22 -24.06 14.27
N CYS A 33 -45.43 -23.49 13.08
CA CYS A 33 -46.70 -23.67 12.38
C CYS A 33 -46.84 -25.06 11.76
N LEU A 34 -48.09 -25.53 11.69
CA LEU A 34 -48.43 -26.85 11.14
C LEU A 34 -47.99 -26.98 9.67
N LYS A 35 -48.02 -25.87 8.93
CA LYS A 35 -47.63 -25.82 7.51
C LYS A 35 -46.12 -25.97 7.28
N CYS A 36 -45.30 -25.53 8.24
CA CYS A 36 -43.86 -25.80 8.26
C CYS A 36 -43.62 -27.27 8.57
N ALA A 37 -44.30 -27.82 9.58
CA ALA A 37 -44.18 -29.22 9.98
C ALA A 37 -44.54 -30.20 8.85
N VAL A 38 -45.69 -30.01 8.19
CA VAL A 38 -46.14 -30.86 7.06
C VAL A 38 -45.17 -30.83 5.88
N LYS A 39 -44.46 -29.72 5.68
CA LYS A 39 -43.47 -29.59 4.59
C LYS A 39 -42.05 -30.00 5.02
N GLY A 40 -41.86 -30.47 6.25
CA GLY A 40 -40.54 -30.79 6.79
C GLY A 40 -39.58 -29.59 6.83
N VAL A 41 -40.12 -28.37 6.91
CA VAL A 41 -39.32 -27.14 7.00
C VAL A 41 -39.23 -26.72 8.45
N ASP A 42 -38.01 -26.55 8.95
CA ASP A 42 -37.78 -26.04 10.31
C ASP A 42 -38.37 -24.63 10.45
N CYS A 43 -39.23 -24.41 11.45
CA CYS A 43 -40.02 -23.19 11.57
C CYS A 43 -39.24 -22.13 12.35
N PRO A 44 -38.89 -20.99 11.73
CA PRO A 44 -38.08 -19.94 12.37
C PRO A 44 -38.84 -19.10 13.42
N GLY A 45 -40.07 -19.47 13.76
CA GLY A 45 -40.93 -18.70 14.67
C GLY A 45 -41.47 -17.39 14.08
N TYR A 46 -41.97 -16.54 14.99
CA TYR A 46 -42.86 -15.40 14.71
C TYR A 46 -42.30 -14.04 15.16
N GLY A 47 -41.02 -13.98 15.57
CA GLY A 47 -40.40 -12.77 16.11
C GLY A 47 -40.35 -11.60 15.11
N HIS A 48 -40.28 -10.37 15.64
CA HIS A 48 -40.24 -9.14 14.83
C HIS A 48 -38.97 -9.01 13.98
N THR A 49 -37.86 -9.62 14.41
CA THR A 49 -36.59 -9.67 13.68
C THR A 49 -36.45 -11.00 12.93
N ARG A 50 -35.98 -10.93 11.68
CA ARG A 50 -35.73 -12.13 10.87
C ARG A 50 -34.56 -12.92 11.46
N PRO A 51 -34.74 -14.20 11.85
CA PRO A 51 -33.64 -14.99 12.40
C PRO A 51 -32.53 -15.19 11.36
N LEU A 52 -31.29 -14.99 11.78
CA LEU A 52 -30.11 -15.27 10.97
C LEU A 52 -30.07 -16.79 10.67
N ARG A 53 -30.01 -17.14 9.38
CA ARG A 53 -29.87 -18.54 8.94
C ARG A 53 -28.59 -18.72 8.15
N TRP A 54 -27.78 -19.68 8.58
CA TRP A 54 -26.64 -20.18 7.81
C TRP A 54 -27.14 -20.78 6.49
N ARG A 55 -26.71 -20.19 5.36
CA ARG A 55 -26.97 -20.76 4.04
C ARG A 55 -26.01 -21.92 3.79
N LYS A 56 -26.54 -23.14 3.65
CA LYS A 56 -25.74 -24.28 3.16
C LYS A 56 -25.28 -23.98 1.72
N PRO A 57 -24.01 -24.26 1.37
CA PRO A 57 -23.51 -24.06 0.01
C PRO A 57 -24.35 -24.88 -0.97
N GLN A 58 -24.88 -24.23 -2.01
CA GLN A 58 -25.63 -24.93 -3.06
C GLN A 58 -24.63 -25.62 -4.00
N SER A 59 -24.80 -26.92 -4.18
CA SER A 59 -24.12 -27.67 -5.25
C SER A 59 -24.55 -27.14 -6.62
N PRO A 60 -23.62 -26.95 -7.57
CA PRO A 60 -23.93 -26.40 -8.89
C PRO A 60 -24.97 -27.26 -9.63
N ARG A 61 -25.96 -26.61 -10.25
CA ARG A 61 -26.98 -27.27 -11.08
C ARG A 61 -26.31 -27.95 -12.27
N LYS A 62 -26.47 -29.27 -12.39
CA LYS A 62 -26.07 -30.03 -13.59
C LYS A 62 -26.95 -29.61 -14.76
N PHE A 63 -26.34 -29.02 -15.78
CA PHE A 63 -27.01 -28.82 -17.08
C PHE A 63 -27.08 -30.16 -17.81
N SER A 64 -28.28 -30.56 -18.19
CA SER A 64 -28.55 -31.74 -19.01
C SER A 64 -28.08 -31.48 -20.45
N LYS A 65 -27.11 -32.25 -20.94
CA LYS A 65 -26.75 -32.30 -22.36
C LYS A 65 -27.78 -33.18 -23.08
N ASN A 66 -28.55 -32.60 -24.00
CA ASN A 66 -29.08 -33.36 -25.14
C ASN A 66 -28.48 -32.78 -26.43
N GLN A 67 -27.94 -33.71 -27.22
CA GLN A 67 -27.37 -33.59 -28.56
C GLN A 67 -28.50 -33.20 -29.56
N THR A 68 -28.34 -32.74 -30.80
CA THR A 68 -27.44 -33.06 -31.93
C THR A 68 -27.66 -31.99 -33.01
N GLY A 69 -26.67 -31.70 -33.85
CA GLY A 69 -26.86 -30.92 -35.08
C GLY A 69 -25.54 -30.54 -35.76
N GLU A 70 -25.14 -31.32 -36.75
CA GLU A 70 -24.06 -31.02 -37.70
C GLU A 70 -24.43 -29.81 -38.59
N GLY A 71 -23.43 -29.00 -38.97
CA GLY A 71 -23.52 -28.13 -40.15
C GLY A 71 -23.10 -26.66 -39.97
N SER A 72 -21.83 -26.40 -40.29
CA SER A 72 -21.33 -25.26 -41.09
C SER A 72 -21.37 -23.80 -40.57
N LEU A 73 -20.20 -23.17 -40.73
CA LEU A 73 -19.84 -21.74 -40.74
C LEU A 73 -19.91 -20.95 -39.43
N THR A 74 -18.71 -20.54 -39.01
CA THR A 74 -18.34 -19.64 -37.91
C THR A 74 -19.23 -18.41 -37.81
N LYS A 75 -20.28 -18.50 -37.00
CA LYS A 75 -20.92 -17.35 -36.36
C LYS A 75 -20.14 -17.04 -35.09
N VAL A 76 -19.43 -15.91 -35.08
CA VAL A 76 -18.97 -15.30 -33.83
C VAL A 76 -20.23 -14.90 -33.06
N CYS A 77 -20.65 -15.74 -32.11
CA CYS A 77 -21.69 -15.35 -31.16
C CYS A 77 -21.08 -14.24 -30.28
N PRO A 78 -21.72 -13.05 -30.18
CA PRO A 78 -21.27 -12.07 -29.22
C PRO A 78 -21.39 -12.70 -27.83
N VAL A 79 -20.27 -12.80 -27.13
CA VAL A 79 -20.26 -13.26 -25.74
C VAL A 79 -21.04 -12.22 -24.94
N VAL A 80 -22.30 -12.53 -24.61
CA VAL A 80 -23.08 -11.72 -23.67
C VAL A 80 -22.49 -11.98 -22.29
N LEU A 81 -21.63 -11.07 -21.85
CA LEU A 81 -21.02 -11.11 -20.53
C LEU A 81 -22.08 -11.00 -19.44
N SER A 82 -21.89 -11.75 -18.35
CA SER A 82 -22.78 -11.61 -17.19
C SER A 82 -22.68 -10.20 -16.59
N PRO A 83 -23.72 -9.67 -15.93
CA PRO A 83 -23.64 -8.35 -15.28
C PRO A 83 -22.44 -8.19 -14.32
N LYS A 84 -22.04 -9.28 -13.66
CA LYS A 84 -20.86 -9.29 -12.78
C LYS A 84 -19.54 -9.24 -13.57
N SER A 85 -19.48 -9.90 -14.70
CA SER A 85 -18.32 -9.88 -15.60
C SER A 85 -18.12 -8.49 -16.20
N LEU A 86 -19.22 -7.86 -16.64
CA LEU A 86 -19.21 -6.48 -17.14
C LEU A 86 -18.74 -5.48 -16.07
N GLN A 87 -19.15 -5.66 -14.82
CA GLN A 87 -18.71 -4.81 -13.72
C GLN A 87 -17.20 -4.93 -13.46
N LEU A 88 -16.65 -6.14 -13.48
CA LEU A 88 -15.21 -6.35 -13.30
C LEU A 88 -14.39 -5.76 -14.46
N GLU A 89 -14.86 -5.91 -15.70
CA GLU A 89 -14.21 -5.29 -16.86
C GLU A 89 -14.19 -3.76 -16.75
N HIS A 90 -15.30 -3.16 -16.30
CA HIS A 90 -15.36 -1.71 -16.06
C HIS A 90 -14.35 -1.26 -14.99
N GLU A 91 -14.16 -2.03 -13.91
CA GLU A 91 -13.16 -1.68 -12.90
C GLU A 91 -11.72 -1.84 -13.40
N ILE A 92 -11.45 -2.80 -14.29
CA ILE A 92 -10.15 -2.97 -14.95
C ILE A 92 -9.87 -1.81 -15.92
N LEU A 93 -10.87 -1.38 -16.69
CA LEU A 93 -10.76 -0.19 -17.54
C LEU A 93 -10.42 1.04 -16.71
N TYR A 94 -11.14 1.24 -15.60
CA TYR A 94 -10.82 2.30 -14.65
C TYR A 94 -9.37 2.20 -14.15
N PHE A 95 -8.90 1.00 -13.78
CA PHE A 95 -7.51 0.80 -13.37
C PHE A 95 -6.54 1.28 -14.46
N ASN A 96 -6.73 0.84 -15.70
CA ASN A 96 -5.84 1.16 -16.82
C ASN A 96 -5.84 2.65 -17.20
N GLU A 97 -6.97 3.33 -17.01
CA GLU A 97 -7.14 4.73 -17.36
C GLU A 97 -6.78 5.69 -16.23
N ARG A 98 -6.91 5.26 -14.97
CA ARG A 98 -6.84 6.16 -13.80
C ARG A 98 -5.77 5.78 -12.78
N VAL A 99 -5.41 4.51 -12.65
CA VAL A 99 -4.45 4.05 -11.64
C VAL A 99 -3.09 3.75 -12.28
N ALA A 100 -3.05 3.01 -13.39
CA ALA A 100 -1.81 2.67 -14.07
C ALA A 100 -0.94 3.90 -14.45
N PRO A 101 -1.51 5.05 -14.88
CA PRO A 101 -0.73 6.27 -15.14
C PRO A 101 -0.06 6.87 -13.89
N ASP A 102 -0.51 6.54 -12.69
CA ASP A 102 0.09 7.00 -11.43
C ASP A 102 1.26 6.15 -10.99
N LEU A 103 1.42 4.95 -11.57
CA LEU A 103 2.50 4.01 -11.25
C LEU A 103 3.75 4.19 -12.11
N VAL A 104 3.72 5.13 -13.06
CA VAL A 104 4.86 5.47 -13.94
C VAL A 104 5.20 6.96 -13.88
N VAL A 105 6.49 7.26 -14.09
CA VAL A 105 6.98 8.64 -14.25
C VAL A 105 6.37 9.28 -15.49
N MET A 106 6.40 8.59 -16.62
CA MET A 106 5.85 9.05 -17.89
C MET A 106 4.85 8.02 -18.41
N ASP A 107 3.58 8.42 -18.55
CA ASP A 107 2.56 7.54 -19.10
C ASP A 107 2.61 7.53 -20.62
N SER A 108 2.53 6.33 -21.20
CA SER A 108 2.52 6.09 -22.64
C SER A 108 1.67 4.86 -22.96
N SER A 109 1.39 4.59 -24.23
CA SER A 109 0.69 3.35 -24.64
C SER A 109 1.42 2.07 -24.19
N SER A 110 2.72 2.17 -23.94
CA SER A 110 3.62 1.11 -23.47
C SER A 110 3.58 0.89 -21.94
N ASN A 111 2.72 1.58 -21.19
CA ASN A 111 2.67 1.49 -19.73
C ASN A 111 2.50 0.01 -19.28
N PRO A 112 3.51 -0.58 -18.60
CA PRO A 112 3.56 -2.00 -18.27
C PRO A 112 2.64 -2.38 -17.11
N PHE A 113 2.10 -1.41 -16.37
CA PHE A 113 1.11 -1.69 -15.33
C PHE A 113 -0.29 -1.89 -15.89
N ARG A 114 -0.58 -1.45 -17.13
CA ARG A 114 -1.90 -1.66 -17.72
C ARG A 114 -2.16 -3.15 -17.89
N TYR A 115 -3.32 -3.58 -17.40
CA TYR A 115 -3.78 -4.94 -17.47
C TYR A 115 -4.68 -5.15 -18.69
N PRO A 116 -4.22 -5.84 -19.75
CA PRO A 116 -5.00 -6.01 -20.97
C PRO A 116 -6.27 -6.82 -20.71
N LEU A 117 -7.43 -6.29 -21.09
CA LEU A 117 -8.71 -7.01 -20.93
C LEU A 117 -8.72 -8.39 -21.59
N LYS A 118 -7.98 -8.58 -22.69
CA LYS A 118 -7.86 -9.90 -23.34
C LYS A 118 -7.19 -10.94 -22.43
N LEU A 119 -6.29 -10.52 -21.54
CA LEU A 119 -5.65 -11.38 -20.56
C LEU A 119 -6.55 -11.66 -19.35
N SER A 120 -7.54 -10.81 -19.06
CA SER A 120 -8.48 -10.99 -17.93
C SER A 120 -9.28 -12.30 -17.97
N ALA A 121 -9.48 -12.86 -19.17
CA ALA A 121 -10.13 -14.15 -19.37
C ALA A 121 -9.16 -15.34 -19.25
N GLN A 122 -7.85 -15.10 -19.32
CA GLN A 122 -6.82 -16.14 -19.37
C GLN A 122 -6.08 -16.30 -18.04
N THR A 123 -6.00 -15.25 -17.23
CA THR A 123 -5.40 -15.29 -15.90
C THR A 123 -6.39 -15.75 -14.83
N PRO A 124 -5.92 -16.20 -13.66
CA PRO A 124 -6.80 -16.53 -12.54
C PRO A 124 -7.78 -15.41 -12.18
N ALA A 125 -9.06 -15.79 -11.97
CA ALA A 125 -10.14 -14.84 -11.73
C ALA A 125 -9.95 -13.92 -10.51
N TYR A 126 -9.09 -14.30 -9.55
CA TYR A 126 -8.79 -13.46 -8.39
C TYR A 126 -8.08 -12.15 -8.78
N PHE A 127 -7.32 -12.10 -9.89
CA PHE A 127 -6.70 -10.86 -10.35
C PHE A 127 -7.74 -9.78 -10.67
N ASN A 128 -8.81 -10.15 -11.38
CA ASN A 128 -9.89 -9.22 -11.71
C ASN A 128 -10.50 -8.60 -10.45
N TYR A 129 -10.64 -9.38 -9.37
CA TYR A 129 -11.10 -8.89 -8.08
C TYR A 129 -10.07 -8.00 -7.36
N ILE A 130 -8.77 -8.28 -7.49
CA ILE A 130 -7.72 -7.42 -6.93
C ILE A 130 -7.72 -6.05 -7.64
N TYR A 131 -7.69 -6.03 -8.96
CA TYR A 131 -7.78 -4.79 -9.75
C TYR A 131 -9.06 -4.02 -9.44
N ALA A 132 -10.20 -4.71 -9.32
CA ALA A 132 -11.45 -4.08 -8.93
C ALA A 132 -11.44 -3.47 -7.52
N SER A 133 -10.79 -4.12 -6.57
CA SER A 133 -10.55 -3.57 -5.22
C SER A 133 -9.70 -2.30 -5.28
N ILE A 134 -8.59 -2.32 -6.03
CA ILE A 134 -7.70 -1.16 -6.18
C ILE A 134 -8.43 0.02 -6.83
N SER A 135 -9.14 -0.21 -7.94
CA SER A 135 -9.94 0.80 -8.64
C SER A 135 -11.01 1.43 -7.76
N THR A 136 -11.75 0.59 -7.02
CA THR A 136 -12.81 1.06 -6.13
C THR A 136 -12.22 1.89 -4.98
N CYS A 137 -11.11 1.43 -4.38
CA CYS A 137 -10.41 2.16 -3.33
C CYS A 137 -9.93 3.53 -3.85
N HIS A 138 -9.23 3.53 -4.98
CA HIS A 138 -8.74 4.73 -5.65
C HIS A 138 -9.85 5.76 -5.88
N ARG A 139 -10.97 5.32 -6.47
CA ARG A 139 -12.13 6.16 -6.77
C ARG A 139 -12.76 6.76 -5.51
N ILE A 140 -12.89 5.98 -4.44
CA ILE A 140 -13.42 6.46 -3.15
C ILE A 140 -12.53 7.56 -2.58
N ILE A 141 -11.21 7.34 -2.57
CA ILE A 141 -10.22 8.27 -2.01
C ILE A 141 -10.20 9.57 -2.82
N GLN A 142 -10.05 9.48 -4.15
CA GLN A 142 -10.03 10.67 -5.02
C GLN A 142 -11.33 11.49 -4.90
N ARG A 143 -12.50 10.84 -4.82
CA ARG A 143 -13.78 11.54 -4.67
C ARG A 143 -13.84 12.31 -3.34
N TYR A 144 -13.39 11.71 -2.25
CA TYR A 144 -13.45 12.34 -0.94
C TYR A 144 -12.49 13.52 -0.83
N TYR A 145 -11.20 13.30 -1.15
CA TYR A 145 -10.16 14.32 -0.98
C TYR A 145 -10.13 15.35 -2.12
N GLY A 146 -10.51 14.97 -3.34
CA GLY A 146 -10.67 15.90 -4.46
C GLY A 146 -11.74 16.96 -4.18
N ASN A 147 -12.86 16.56 -3.58
CA ASN A 147 -13.90 17.50 -3.14
C ASN A 147 -13.37 18.42 -2.02
N MET A 148 -12.60 17.88 -1.07
CA MET A 148 -12.03 18.67 0.03
C MET A 148 -11.05 19.75 -0.45
N HIS A 149 -10.25 19.45 -1.49
CA HIS A 149 -9.33 20.42 -2.09
C HIS A 149 -10.07 21.60 -2.75
N MET A 150 -11.24 21.37 -3.37
CA MET A 150 -12.09 22.45 -3.91
C MET A 150 -12.63 23.41 -2.85
N TYR A 151 -12.88 22.95 -1.62
CA TYR A 151 -13.36 23.83 -0.54
C TYR A 151 -12.22 24.59 0.16
N ARG A 152 -10.99 24.05 0.15
CA ARG A 152 -9.82 24.68 0.81
C ARG A 152 -9.32 25.91 0.08
N THR A 153 -9.52 26.02 -1.23
CA THR A 153 -9.18 27.22 -2.03
C THR A 153 -10.10 28.42 -1.78
N GLN A 154 -11.15 28.27 -0.97
CA GLN A 154 -12.12 29.34 -0.67
C GLN A 154 -12.10 29.83 0.79
N SER A 155 -11.30 29.26 1.70
CA SER A 155 -11.24 29.72 3.09
C SER A 155 -9.82 29.70 3.68
N THR A 156 -9.35 30.87 4.13
CA THR A 156 -8.04 31.13 4.75
C THR A 156 -7.93 30.71 6.22
N GLY A 157 -8.68 29.70 6.66
CA GLY A 157 -8.71 29.25 8.06
C GLY A 157 -8.36 27.78 8.24
N MET A 158 -7.20 27.50 8.84
CA MET A 158 -6.80 26.16 9.27
C MET A 158 -7.65 25.69 10.46
N THR A 159 -8.68 24.88 10.19
CA THR A 159 -9.18 23.87 11.12
C THR A 159 -9.53 22.61 10.33
N VAL A 160 -8.58 21.68 10.20
CA VAL A 160 -8.88 20.32 9.74
C VAL A 160 -9.61 19.64 10.90
N SER A 161 -10.92 19.47 10.77
CA SER A 161 -11.66 18.60 11.69
C SER A 161 -11.18 17.16 11.46
N THR A 162 -10.31 16.67 12.35
CA THR A 162 -9.76 15.30 12.38
C THR A 162 -10.81 14.24 12.75
N LYS A 163 -12.08 14.63 12.95
CA LYS A 163 -13.14 13.76 13.51
C LYS A 163 -14.13 13.18 12.50
N SER A 164 -13.90 13.30 11.20
CA SER A 164 -14.74 12.64 10.20
C SER A 164 -13.93 11.68 9.35
N THR A 165 -13.58 10.52 9.91
CA THR A 165 -13.63 9.30 9.08
C THR A 165 -14.98 9.33 8.38
N PRO A 166 -15.04 9.41 7.04
CA PRO A 166 -16.32 9.38 6.37
C PRO A 166 -17.03 8.12 6.85
N SER A 167 -18.26 8.26 7.34
CA SER A 167 -19.17 7.13 7.42
C SER A 167 -19.44 6.72 5.97
N LEU A 168 -18.54 5.94 5.40
CA LEU A 168 -18.77 5.18 4.20
C LEU A 168 -19.90 4.22 4.58
N THR A 169 -21.12 4.60 4.27
CA THR A 169 -22.26 3.69 4.28
C THR A 169 -22.86 3.80 2.90
N GLY A 170 -22.17 3.19 1.93
CA GLY A 170 -22.50 3.30 0.52
C GLY A 170 -22.21 2.01 -0.24
N PRO A 171 -22.79 1.86 -1.45
CA PRO A 171 -22.60 0.67 -2.30
C PRO A 171 -21.14 0.44 -2.70
N ASP A 172 -20.32 1.49 -2.80
CA ASP A 172 -18.91 1.39 -3.19
C ASP A 172 -18.04 0.69 -2.13
N GLU A 173 -18.29 0.91 -0.84
CA GLU A 173 -17.53 0.26 0.23
C GLU A 173 -17.90 -1.22 0.37
N ALA A 174 -19.19 -1.54 0.22
CA ALA A 174 -19.64 -2.94 0.15
C ALA A 174 -19.01 -3.67 -1.04
N ALA A 175 -18.90 -3.01 -2.19
CA ALA A 175 -18.22 -3.55 -3.36
C ALA A 175 -16.72 -3.77 -3.09
N LEU A 176 -16.05 -2.80 -2.47
CA LEU A 176 -14.64 -2.90 -2.08
C LEU A 176 -14.35 -4.14 -1.23
N TYR A 177 -15.09 -4.34 -0.14
CA TYR A 177 -14.91 -5.52 0.71
C TYR A 177 -15.30 -6.82 -0.01
N HIS A 178 -16.33 -6.79 -0.86
CA HIS A 178 -16.70 -7.95 -1.67
C HIS A 178 -15.57 -8.38 -2.61
N TYR A 179 -14.95 -7.43 -3.32
CA TYR A 179 -13.84 -7.69 -4.22
C TYR A 179 -12.63 -8.24 -3.45
N ARG A 180 -12.27 -7.64 -2.32
CA ARG A 180 -11.17 -8.15 -1.47
C ARG A 180 -11.41 -9.56 -0.98
N ALA A 181 -12.60 -9.85 -0.46
CA ALA A 181 -12.93 -11.19 0.02
C ALA A 181 -12.90 -12.23 -1.11
N SER A 182 -13.35 -11.85 -2.31
CA SER A 182 -13.33 -12.72 -3.49
C SER A 182 -11.90 -12.97 -4.02
N ALA A 183 -11.06 -11.92 -4.03
CA ALA A 183 -9.65 -12.02 -4.36
C ALA A 183 -8.90 -12.95 -3.40
N LEU A 184 -9.02 -12.71 -2.09
CA LEU A 184 -8.38 -13.54 -1.06
C LEU A 184 -8.84 -14.99 -1.12
N LYS A 185 -10.14 -15.23 -1.35
CA LYS A 185 -10.65 -16.59 -1.50
C LYS A 185 -10.02 -17.30 -2.69
N GLY A 186 -10.00 -16.66 -3.86
CA GLY A 186 -9.41 -17.26 -5.07
C GLY A 186 -7.91 -17.47 -4.95
N LEU A 187 -7.19 -16.53 -4.32
CA LEU A 187 -5.76 -16.68 -4.07
C LEU A 187 -5.45 -17.82 -3.08
N ASN A 188 -6.25 -17.96 -2.01
CA ASN A 188 -6.11 -19.08 -1.07
C ASN A 188 -6.36 -20.44 -1.74
N GLU A 189 -7.35 -20.52 -2.63
CA GLU A 189 -7.59 -21.71 -3.45
C GLU A 189 -6.40 -22.02 -4.37
N ALA A 190 -5.76 -21.01 -4.96
CA ALA A 190 -4.54 -21.18 -5.76
C ALA A 190 -3.35 -21.64 -4.91
N LEU A 191 -3.14 -21.02 -3.74
CA LEU A 191 -2.09 -21.39 -2.78
C LEU A 191 -2.22 -22.84 -2.32
N SER A 192 -3.44 -23.33 -2.06
CA SER A 192 -3.68 -24.73 -1.67
C SER A 192 -3.25 -25.77 -2.72
N LYS A 193 -3.03 -25.33 -3.96
CA LYS A 193 -2.64 -26.16 -5.11
C LYS A 193 -1.21 -25.87 -5.58
N ALA A 194 -0.49 -24.98 -4.90
CA ALA A 194 0.86 -24.58 -5.28
C ALA A 194 1.83 -25.78 -5.20
N THR A 195 2.73 -25.87 -6.18
CA THR A 195 3.82 -26.85 -6.19
C THR A 195 5.15 -26.13 -6.14
N ARG A 196 6.22 -26.79 -5.67
CA ARG A 196 7.55 -26.16 -5.53
C ARG A 196 8.20 -25.79 -6.85
N SER A 197 7.88 -26.50 -7.92
CA SER A 197 8.52 -26.32 -9.23
C SER A 197 7.54 -26.66 -10.36
N PRO A 198 7.42 -25.81 -11.39
CA PRO A 198 8.03 -24.48 -11.49
C PRO A 198 7.38 -23.46 -10.52
N PRO A 199 8.07 -22.35 -10.15
CA PRO A 199 7.46 -21.27 -9.40
C PRO A 199 6.21 -20.72 -10.08
N ASN A 200 5.13 -20.50 -9.31
CA ASN A 200 3.90 -19.97 -9.86
C ASN A 200 3.87 -18.43 -9.75
N ILE A 201 4.13 -17.76 -10.89
CA ILE A 201 4.17 -16.30 -11.00
C ILE A 201 2.81 -15.65 -10.71
N ASP A 202 1.70 -16.31 -11.04
CA ASP A 202 0.37 -15.79 -10.74
C ASP A 202 0.11 -15.71 -9.22
N ILE A 203 0.63 -16.67 -8.46
CA ILE A 203 0.52 -16.65 -6.99
C ILE A 203 1.39 -15.53 -6.42
N LEU A 204 2.63 -15.40 -6.89
CA LEU A 204 3.54 -14.32 -6.47
C LEU A 204 2.93 -12.95 -6.79
N GLY A 205 2.50 -12.73 -8.03
CA GLY A 205 1.84 -11.50 -8.46
C GLY A 205 0.56 -11.21 -7.67
N GLY A 206 -0.25 -12.25 -7.39
CA GLY A 206 -1.46 -12.12 -6.58
C GLY A 206 -1.18 -11.64 -5.15
N VAL A 207 -0.20 -12.23 -4.46
CA VAL A 207 0.19 -11.79 -3.11
C VAL A 207 0.77 -10.38 -3.14
N MET A 208 1.64 -10.06 -4.11
CA MET A 208 2.21 -8.72 -4.27
C MET A 208 1.14 -7.66 -4.52
N LEU A 209 0.16 -7.91 -5.38
CA LEU A 209 -0.92 -6.94 -5.66
C LEU A 209 -1.88 -6.77 -4.48
N ILE A 210 -2.16 -7.84 -3.70
CA ILE A 210 -2.92 -7.71 -2.45
C ILE A 210 -2.15 -6.86 -1.43
N LEU A 211 -0.83 -7.05 -1.33
CA LEU A 211 0.03 -6.22 -0.49
C LEU A 211 -0.10 -4.74 -0.88
N HIS A 212 0.11 -4.39 -2.16
CA HIS A 212 -0.05 -3.00 -2.63
C HIS A 212 -1.48 -2.46 -2.41
N SER A 213 -2.50 -3.28 -2.66
CA SER A 213 -3.90 -2.88 -2.39
C SER A 213 -4.15 -2.59 -0.91
N GLN A 214 -3.40 -3.21 0.01
CA GLN A 214 -3.47 -2.88 1.44
C GLN A 214 -2.66 -1.65 1.80
N LEU A 215 -1.49 -1.43 1.18
CA LEU A 215 -0.73 -0.18 1.33
C LEU A 215 -1.57 1.02 0.91
N GLN A 216 -2.23 0.96 -0.25
CA GLN A 216 -3.12 2.03 -0.73
C GLN A 216 -4.16 2.51 0.32
N GLN A 217 -4.56 1.65 1.26
CA GLN A 217 -5.59 1.98 2.25
C GLN A 217 -5.06 2.60 3.53
N ALA A 218 -3.83 2.26 3.92
CA ALA A 218 -3.24 2.69 5.17
C ALA A 218 -1.74 2.36 5.22
N ALA A 219 -0.96 3.30 5.78
CA ALA A 219 0.44 3.10 6.17
C ALA A 219 0.54 2.13 7.35
N TYR A 220 -0.45 2.19 8.27
CA TYR A 220 -0.58 1.34 9.46
C TYR A 220 -1.51 0.16 9.15
N GLY A 221 -1.07 -0.73 8.26
CA GLY A 221 -1.92 -1.77 7.68
C GLY A 221 -1.49 -3.20 7.97
N GLN A 222 -2.37 -4.14 7.64
CA GLN A 222 -2.09 -5.58 7.65
C GLN A 222 -1.16 -6.02 6.50
N TRP A 223 -0.62 -5.10 5.69
CA TRP A 223 0.21 -5.45 4.54
C TRP A 223 1.45 -6.29 4.94
N ARG A 224 1.93 -6.16 6.19
CA ARG A 224 3.02 -6.98 6.75
C ARG A 224 2.75 -8.48 6.71
N ILE A 225 1.51 -8.93 6.92
CA ILE A 225 1.20 -10.37 6.87
C ILE A 225 1.34 -10.92 5.44
N HIS A 226 1.07 -10.11 4.42
CA HIS A 226 1.29 -10.48 3.02
C HIS A 226 2.78 -10.46 2.66
N LEU A 227 3.54 -9.50 3.20
CA LEU A 227 4.99 -9.46 3.05
C LEU A 227 5.66 -10.71 3.65
N ASP A 228 5.28 -11.09 4.87
CA ASP A 228 5.78 -12.30 5.52
C ASP A 228 5.36 -13.57 4.76
N GLY A 229 4.12 -13.61 4.28
CA GLY A 229 3.64 -14.67 3.40
C GLY A 229 4.45 -14.76 2.10
N PHE A 230 4.77 -13.63 1.48
CA PHE A 230 5.57 -13.56 0.27
C PHE A 230 7.00 -14.06 0.52
N LYS A 231 7.64 -13.66 1.61
CA LYS A 231 8.96 -14.16 2.02
C LYS A 231 8.98 -15.67 2.17
N LYS A 232 7.95 -16.26 2.80
CA LYS A 232 7.80 -17.72 2.90
C LYS A 232 7.59 -18.38 1.53
N LEU A 233 6.90 -17.72 0.60
CA LEU A 233 6.78 -18.20 -0.78
C LEU A 233 8.11 -18.19 -1.53
N ILE A 234 8.92 -17.14 -1.37
CA ILE A 234 10.27 -17.10 -1.94
C ILE A 234 11.09 -18.29 -1.43
N GLU A 235 11.06 -18.57 -0.12
CA GLU A 235 11.75 -19.74 0.46
C GLU A 235 11.22 -21.06 -0.11
N PHE A 236 9.88 -21.19 -0.22
CA PHE A 236 9.23 -22.36 -0.79
C PHE A 236 9.65 -22.64 -2.23
N TYR A 237 9.91 -21.58 -3.01
CA TYR A 237 10.40 -21.64 -4.39
C TYR A 237 11.94 -21.71 -4.51
N GLY A 238 12.67 -21.91 -3.42
CA GLY A 238 14.13 -22.12 -3.47
C GLY A 238 14.98 -20.86 -3.29
N GLY A 239 14.39 -19.73 -2.88
CA GLY A 239 15.10 -18.51 -2.51
C GLY A 239 15.21 -17.46 -3.63
N CYS A 240 15.72 -16.27 -3.28
CA CYS A 240 15.83 -15.13 -4.20
C CYS A 240 16.63 -15.45 -5.46
N GLU A 241 17.77 -16.16 -5.32
CA GLU A 241 18.63 -16.46 -6.45
C GLU A 241 17.97 -17.39 -7.48
N HIS A 242 17.11 -18.31 -7.04
CA HIS A 242 16.41 -19.22 -7.93
C HIS A 242 15.38 -18.46 -8.77
N LEU A 243 14.65 -17.52 -8.14
CA LEU A 243 13.68 -16.67 -8.85
C LEU A 243 14.32 -15.72 -9.86
N LEU A 244 15.57 -15.31 -9.63
CA LEU A 244 16.32 -14.42 -10.53
C LEU A 244 16.97 -15.10 -11.73
N LYS A 245 17.02 -16.44 -11.78
CA LYS A 245 17.86 -17.13 -12.78
C LYS A 245 17.27 -17.15 -14.19
N ASP A 246 15.95 -17.21 -14.36
CA ASP A 246 15.37 -17.50 -15.69
C ASP A 246 13.97 -16.89 -15.96
N ASP A 247 13.49 -15.92 -15.15
CA ASP A 247 12.13 -15.36 -15.28
C ASP A 247 12.09 -13.85 -15.00
N ILE A 248 11.87 -13.04 -16.06
CA ILE A 248 11.79 -11.57 -16.00
C ILE A 248 10.61 -11.13 -15.11
N PRO A 249 9.37 -11.60 -15.31
CA PRO A 249 8.25 -11.35 -14.38
C PRO A 249 8.57 -11.64 -12.91
N ALA A 250 9.19 -12.78 -12.59
CA ALA A 250 9.56 -13.11 -11.21
C ALA A 250 10.53 -12.09 -10.62
N SER A 251 11.48 -11.63 -11.44
CA SER A 251 12.50 -10.64 -11.04
C SER A 251 11.88 -9.28 -10.72
N ILE A 252 10.92 -8.81 -11.52
CA ILE A 252 10.18 -7.56 -11.27
C ILE A 252 9.37 -7.67 -9.97
N ILE A 253 8.66 -8.78 -9.77
CA ILE A 253 7.87 -8.98 -8.54
C ILE A 253 8.79 -9.01 -7.31
N LEU A 254 9.92 -9.72 -7.40
CA LEU A 254 10.91 -9.78 -6.33
C LEU A 254 11.49 -8.40 -5.99
N ALA A 255 11.82 -7.59 -7.00
CA ALA A 255 12.33 -6.24 -6.81
C ALA A 255 11.32 -5.36 -6.06
N ASN A 256 10.04 -5.40 -6.45
CA ASN A 256 8.99 -4.64 -5.77
C ASN A 256 8.84 -5.03 -4.29
N VAL A 257 8.81 -6.32 -3.99
CA VAL A 257 8.66 -6.79 -2.60
C VAL A 257 9.92 -6.51 -1.77
N LEU A 258 11.11 -6.60 -2.38
CA LEU A 258 12.36 -6.21 -1.73
C LEU A 258 12.32 -4.74 -1.34
N ILE A 259 11.93 -3.84 -2.26
CA ILE A 259 11.84 -2.41 -1.97
C ILE A 259 10.88 -2.16 -0.81
N ILE A 260 9.70 -2.78 -0.82
CA ILE A 260 8.74 -2.70 0.30
C ILE A 260 9.37 -3.15 1.62
N ASP A 261 10.07 -4.30 1.63
CA ASP A 261 10.69 -4.80 2.86
C ASP A 261 11.79 -3.87 3.37
N VAL A 262 12.71 -3.46 2.49
CA VAL A 262 13.83 -2.56 2.83
C VAL A 262 13.29 -1.23 3.37
N MET A 263 12.33 -0.62 2.66
CA MET A 263 11.76 0.66 3.05
C MET A 263 10.92 0.56 4.33
N SER A 264 10.19 -0.54 4.54
CA SER A 264 9.44 -0.76 5.79
C SER A 264 10.30 -0.82 7.04
N ASN A 265 11.56 -1.24 6.90
CA ASN A 265 12.49 -1.29 8.03
C ASN A 265 13.11 0.08 8.33
N THR A 266 12.99 1.08 7.45
CA THR A 266 13.42 2.46 7.77
C THR A 266 12.66 3.06 8.94
N THR A 267 11.40 2.70 9.08
CA THR A 267 10.45 3.16 10.10
C THR A 267 10.06 2.05 11.08
N THR A 268 10.70 0.88 11.03
CA THR A 268 10.46 -0.18 12.05
C THR A 268 11.41 0.06 13.23
N PRO A 269 10.92 0.13 14.48
CA PRO A 269 11.75 0.20 15.67
C PRO A 269 12.72 -0.98 15.78
N VAL A 270 13.91 -0.77 16.34
CA VAL A 270 14.97 -1.79 16.36
C VAL A 270 14.57 -3.06 17.11
N HIS A 271 13.76 -2.94 18.16
CA HIS A 271 13.30 -4.08 18.96
C HIS A 271 12.33 -5.01 18.20
N PHE A 272 11.76 -4.55 17.08
CA PHE A 272 10.99 -5.39 16.15
C PHE A 272 11.85 -5.99 15.02
N MET A 273 13.11 -5.57 14.88
CA MET A 273 14.02 -6.13 13.88
C MET A 273 14.61 -7.46 14.37
N THR A 274 14.21 -8.55 13.72
CA THR A 274 14.59 -9.91 14.13
C THR A 274 15.83 -10.41 13.38
N GLN A 275 16.33 -11.59 13.74
CA GLN A 275 17.31 -12.32 12.91
C GLN A 275 16.82 -12.54 11.47
N GLY A 276 15.50 -12.64 11.28
CA GLY A 276 14.87 -12.70 9.96
C GLY A 276 15.19 -11.44 9.15
N THR A 277 15.14 -10.25 9.76
CA THR A 277 15.50 -8.98 9.12
C THR A 277 16.94 -9.02 8.61
N LEU A 278 17.90 -9.43 9.44
CA LEU A 278 19.31 -9.55 9.05
C LEU A 278 19.52 -10.53 7.89
N ARG A 279 18.87 -11.70 7.96
CA ARG A 279 18.95 -12.72 6.91
C ARG A 279 18.41 -12.20 5.57
N TRP A 280 17.24 -11.58 5.56
CA TRP A 280 16.63 -11.05 4.34
C TRP A 280 17.43 -9.88 3.76
N HIS A 281 17.80 -8.91 4.58
CA HIS A 281 18.56 -7.74 4.11
C HIS A 281 19.95 -8.11 3.60
N SER A 282 20.61 -9.09 4.22
CA SER A 282 21.87 -9.64 3.71
C SER A 282 21.70 -10.36 2.37
N ALA A 283 20.61 -11.13 2.21
CA ALA A 283 20.28 -11.78 0.94
C ALA A 283 19.98 -10.76 -0.16
N TYR A 284 19.30 -9.66 0.18
CA TYR A 284 19.02 -8.55 -0.73
C TYR A 284 20.32 -7.91 -1.24
N LEU A 285 21.27 -7.58 -0.35
CA LEU A 285 22.58 -7.06 -0.77
C LEU A 285 23.30 -7.97 -1.78
N GLY A 286 23.18 -9.29 -1.62
CA GLY A 286 23.79 -10.26 -2.53
C GLY A 286 23.16 -10.28 -3.94
N ILE A 287 21.91 -9.89 -4.07
CA ILE A 287 21.18 -9.92 -5.35
C ILE A 287 21.02 -8.55 -6.01
N LEU A 288 21.14 -7.44 -5.27
CA LEU A 288 21.03 -6.08 -5.83
C LEU A 288 21.92 -5.86 -7.08
N PRO A 289 23.19 -6.32 -7.14
CA PRO A 289 24.02 -6.14 -8.34
C PRO A 289 23.53 -6.90 -9.58
N ARG A 290 22.62 -7.86 -9.40
CA ARG A 290 22.01 -8.66 -10.49
C ARG A 290 20.66 -8.11 -10.92
N MET A 291 20.11 -7.14 -10.19
CA MET A 291 18.92 -6.42 -10.58
C MET A 291 19.37 -5.31 -11.53
N ASP A 292 19.25 -5.56 -12.84
CA ASP A 292 19.67 -4.63 -13.89
C ASP A 292 18.97 -3.26 -13.75
N HIS A 293 19.59 -2.21 -14.26
CA HIS A 293 19.18 -0.81 -14.12
C HIS A 293 17.88 -0.46 -14.85
N ASP A 294 17.35 -1.36 -15.68
CA ASP A 294 16.07 -1.24 -16.37
C ASP A 294 14.87 -1.80 -15.56
N LEU A 295 14.83 -1.61 -14.22
CA LEU A 295 13.64 -1.90 -13.37
C LEU A 295 12.45 -0.94 -13.64
N VAL A 296 12.20 -0.65 -14.92
CA VAL A 296 11.35 0.40 -15.49
C VAL A 296 9.85 0.23 -15.22
N PRO A 297 9.38 -0.77 -14.44
CA PRO A 297 8.12 -0.57 -13.73
C PRO A 297 8.10 -1.13 -12.32
N THR A 298 8.73 -0.39 -11.42
CA THR A 298 8.27 -0.35 -10.04
C THR A 298 7.52 0.95 -9.81
N PRO A 299 6.41 0.96 -9.04
CA PRO A 299 5.76 2.19 -8.61
C PRO A 299 6.60 2.96 -7.58
N THR A 300 7.83 2.49 -7.29
CA THR A 300 8.79 3.08 -6.37
C THR A 300 10.20 3.04 -6.98
N PRO A 301 10.51 3.88 -7.98
CA PRO A 301 11.78 3.82 -8.73
C PRO A 301 12.96 4.39 -7.92
N ILE A 302 13.28 3.77 -6.79
CA ILE A 302 14.37 4.20 -5.91
C ILE A 302 15.72 3.87 -6.56
N PRO A 303 16.67 4.82 -6.65
CA PRO A 303 18.01 4.54 -7.19
C PRO A 303 18.70 3.39 -6.46
N LEU A 304 19.36 2.49 -7.20
CA LEU A 304 19.92 1.24 -6.64
C LEU A 304 20.94 1.48 -5.52
N HIS A 305 21.82 2.47 -5.67
CA HIS A 305 22.83 2.84 -4.68
C HIS A 305 22.17 3.39 -3.39
N VAL A 306 21.09 4.17 -3.53
CA VAL A 306 20.27 4.65 -2.40
C VAL A 306 19.65 3.46 -1.67
N LEU A 307 19.03 2.53 -2.39
CA LEU A 307 18.42 1.33 -1.79
C LEU A 307 19.45 0.45 -1.06
N LYS A 308 20.66 0.33 -1.62
CA LYS A 308 21.80 -0.35 -0.99
C LYS A 308 22.22 0.35 0.30
N ALA A 309 22.36 1.67 0.30
CA ALA A 309 22.68 2.44 1.51
C ALA A 309 21.61 2.28 2.61
N VAL A 310 20.32 2.33 2.26
CA VAL A 310 19.21 2.06 3.20
C VAL A 310 19.33 0.66 3.79
N THR A 311 19.61 -0.34 2.95
CA THR A 311 19.77 -1.74 3.39
C THR A 311 20.96 -1.89 4.35
N MET A 312 22.08 -1.19 4.09
CA MET A 312 23.24 -1.17 4.99
C MET A 312 22.89 -0.58 6.37
N VAL A 313 22.16 0.54 6.42
CA VAL A 313 21.71 1.15 7.68
C VAL A 313 20.77 0.20 8.44
N ASN A 314 19.81 -0.42 7.76
CA ASN A 314 18.89 -1.38 8.37
C ASN A 314 19.61 -2.59 8.98
N ILE A 315 20.65 -3.11 8.32
CA ILE A 315 21.47 -4.20 8.86
C ILE A 315 22.18 -3.77 10.14
N VAL A 316 22.79 -2.57 10.15
CA VAL A 316 23.48 -2.07 11.35
C VAL A 316 22.51 -1.86 12.51
N ARG A 317 21.34 -1.27 12.25
CA ARG A 317 20.27 -1.15 13.25
C ARG A 317 19.87 -2.51 13.79
N ALA A 318 19.51 -3.46 12.93
CA ALA A 318 19.08 -4.79 13.36
C ALA A 318 20.17 -5.54 14.16
N ARG A 319 21.46 -5.33 13.86
CA ARG A 319 22.60 -5.93 14.59
C ARG A 319 22.73 -5.43 16.02
N SER A 320 22.46 -4.15 16.29
CA SER A 320 22.67 -3.57 17.63
C SER A 320 21.82 -4.21 18.71
N HIS A 321 20.70 -4.81 18.31
CA HIS A 321 19.76 -5.51 19.17
C HIS A 321 19.94 -7.05 19.17
N GLN A 322 20.95 -7.61 18.48
CA GLN A 322 21.23 -9.05 18.48
C GLN A 322 22.27 -9.47 19.53
N THR A 323 22.22 -10.73 19.94
CA THR A 323 23.24 -11.34 20.80
C THR A 323 24.58 -11.49 20.08
N ARG A 324 25.68 -11.34 20.84
CA ARG A 324 27.05 -11.35 20.29
C ARG A 324 27.41 -12.59 19.47
N SER A 325 26.81 -13.75 19.76
CA SER A 325 27.08 -15.01 19.05
C SER A 325 26.66 -15.00 17.58
N GLU A 326 25.68 -14.18 17.21
CA GLU A 326 25.08 -14.16 15.86
C GLU A 326 25.70 -13.08 14.94
N LEU A 327 26.46 -12.14 15.51
CA LEU A 327 27.02 -10.99 14.80
C LEU A 327 28.05 -11.36 13.71
N GLY A 328 28.75 -12.49 13.87
CA GLY A 328 29.77 -12.94 12.91
C GLY A 328 29.22 -13.46 11.59
N ARG A 329 27.93 -13.76 11.51
CA ARG A 329 27.29 -14.35 10.32
C ARG A 329 26.86 -13.30 9.27
N TYR A 330 26.69 -12.06 9.70
CA TYR A 330 26.15 -10.99 8.86
C TYR A 330 27.19 -9.88 8.66
N PRO A 331 27.14 -9.14 7.54
CA PRO A 331 28.05 -8.01 7.33
C PRO A 331 27.81 -6.91 8.37
N ASN A 332 28.83 -6.09 8.60
CA ASN A 332 28.74 -4.87 9.40
C ASN A 332 29.25 -3.70 8.57
N PHE A 333 28.64 -2.53 8.72
CA PHE A 333 28.98 -1.36 7.91
C PHE A 333 29.25 -0.17 8.82
N THR A 334 30.30 0.60 8.53
CA THR A 334 30.58 1.86 9.22
C THR A 334 29.75 3.00 8.62
N PHE A 335 29.54 4.08 9.36
CA PHE A 335 28.85 5.27 8.84
C PHE A 335 29.55 5.83 7.60
N SER A 336 30.88 5.85 7.60
CA SER A 336 31.69 6.26 6.45
C SER A 336 31.44 5.41 5.21
N LEU A 337 31.25 4.10 5.36
CA LEU A 337 30.91 3.20 4.23
C LEU A 337 29.51 3.48 3.68
N VAL A 338 28.54 3.77 4.56
CA VAL A 338 27.18 4.16 4.14
C VAL A 338 27.24 5.47 3.35
N LEU A 339 27.98 6.48 3.84
CA LEU A 339 28.15 7.74 3.14
C LEU A 339 28.89 7.59 1.81
N ALA A 340 29.92 6.73 1.74
CA ALA A 340 30.63 6.46 0.50
C ALA A 340 29.74 5.82 -0.57
N GLU A 341 28.77 4.97 -0.18
CA GLU A 341 27.77 4.42 -1.10
C GLU A 341 26.87 5.52 -1.70
N LEU A 342 26.65 6.61 -0.97
CA LEU A 342 25.95 7.81 -1.42
C LEU A 342 26.89 8.81 -2.10
N GLY A 343 28.14 8.43 -2.39
CA GLY A 343 29.13 9.31 -3.03
C GLY A 343 29.74 10.38 -2.10
N ILE A 344 29.54 10.28 -0.79
CA ILE A 344 30.07 11.24 0.19
C ILE A 344 31.34 10.69 0.84
N SER A 345 32.45 11.40 0.61
CA SER A 345 33.71 11.14 1.31
C SER A 345 33.86 12.04 2.54
N LEU A 346 34.21 11.44 3.68
CA LEU A 346 34.53 12.13 4.93
C LEU A 346 35.99 12.62 5.00
N GLU A 347 36.75 12.51 3.91
CA GLU A 347 38.06 13.17 3.82
C GLU A 347 37.86 14.69 3.91
N THR A 348 38.46 15.28 4.95
CA THR A 348 38.20 16.60 5.56
C THR A 348 38.35 17.84 4.67
N GLY A 349 38.44 17.69 3.34
CA GLY A 349 38.48 18.79 2.38
C GLY A 349 37.37 18.77 1.32
N LYS A 350 36.72 17.63 1.05
CA LYS A 350 35.72 17.48 -0.03
C LYS A 350 34.27 17.49 0.44
N THR A 351 34.04 17.25 1.73
CA THR A 351 32.68 17.23 2.30
C THR A 351 32.00 18.60 2.12
N VAL A 352 32.75 19.70 2.25
CA VAL A 352 32.21 21.06 2.07
C VAL A 352 32.00 21.43 0.59
N GLU A 353 32.75 20.87 -0.36
CA GLU A 353 32.56 21.15 -1.79
C GLU A 353 31.27 20.51 -2.36
N TRP A 354 30.82 19.36 -1.82
CA TRP A 354 29.50 18.80 -2.16
C TRP A 354 28.37 19.41 -1.32
N LEU A 355 28.58 19.67 -0.02
CA LEU A 355 27.60 20.37 0.83
C LEU A 355 27.41 21.85 0.41
N GLY A 356 28.38 22.42 -0.32
CA GLY A 356 28.32 23.71 -1.02
C GLY A 356 28.17 23.57 -2.54
N GLY A 357 27.95 22.36 -3.05
CA GLY A 357 27.80 22.03 -4.46
C GLY A 357 26.44 22.47 -4.97
N SER A 358 26.42 23.70 -5.53
CA SER A 358 25.26 24.41 -6.06
C SER A 358 24.18 24.76 -5.04
N SER A 359 24.57 25.47 -3.99
CA SER A 359 23.90 26.75 -3.79
C SER A 359 24.19 27.59 -5.03
N ALA A 360 23.48 27.35 -6.14
CA ALA A 360 23.19 28.44 -7.03
C ALA A 360 22.65 29.52 -6.09
N ASN A 361 23.34 30.66 -6.03
CA ASN A 361 22.67 31.89 -5.67
C ASN A 361 21.41 31.89 -6.52
N TYR A 362 20.29 31.50 -5.93
CA TYR A 362 19.02 31.36 -6.62
C TYR A 362 18.46 32.77 -6.72
N ASP A 363 19.16 33.62 -7.46
CA ASP A 363 18.51 34.55 -8.34
C ASP A 363 17.70 33.68 -9.30
N GLY A 364 16.40 33.93 -9.44
CA GLY A 364 15.44 33.07 -10.14
C GLY A 364 15.68 32.92 -11.65
N THR A 365 16.93 33.00 -12.10
CA THR A 365 17.39 32.96 -13.48
C THR A 365 18.67 32.10 -13.56
N ASN A 366 18.57 30.94 -14.20
CA ASN A 366 19.66 30.03 -14.62
C ASN A 366 20.32 29.10 -13.57
N VAL A 367 19.80 27.87 -13.41
CA VAL A 367 20.42 26.59 -13.84
C VAL A 367 19.30 25.53 -13.99
N GLN A 368 19.20 24.89 -15.17
CA GLN A 368 18.24 23.82 -15.47
C GLN A 368 18.76 22.46 -14.99
N THR A 369 18.62 22.13 -13.71
CA THR A 369 18.91 20.76 -13.24
C THR A 369 17.82 19.82 -13.76
N PRO A 370 18.14 18.70 -14.43
CA PRO A 370 17.14 17.76 -14.93
C PRO A 370 16.28 17.14 -13.80
N ASP A 371 14.99 16.94 -14.04
CA ASP A 371 14.02 16.46 -13.04
C ASP A 371 14.43 15.13 -12.38
N HIS A 372 15.04 14.21 -13.14
CA HIS A 372 15.51 12.92 -12.64
C HIS A 372 16.70 13.03 -11.67
N VAL A 373 17.54 14.07 -11.82
CA VAL A 373 18.65 14.35 -10.91
C VAL A 373 18.09 14.87 -9.59
N LEU A 374 17.15 15.83 -9.64
CA LEU A 374 16.47 16.34 -8.45
C LEU A 374 15.73 15.22 -7.68
N PHE A 375 15.10 14.31 -8.42
CA PHE A 375 14.49 13.11 -7.84
C PHE A 375 15.51 12.25 -7.09
N ALA A 376 16.65 11.92 -7.71
CA ALA A 376 17.71 11.14 -7.08
C ALA A 376 18.30 11.87 -5.85
N ASP A 377 18.57 13.17 -5.96
CA ASP A 377 19.09 14.02 -4.89
C ASP A 377 18.16 14.07 -3.68
N SER A 378 16.84 14.09 -3.91
CA SER A 378 15.84 14.04 -2.84
C SER A 378 15.94 12.73 -2.03
N TYR A 379 16.10 11.59 -2.71
CA TYR A 379 16.27 10.30 -2.06
C TYR A 379 17.60 10.22 -1.32
N GLN A 380 18.70 10.63 -1.97
CA GLN A 380 20.02 10.67 -1.35
C GLN A 380 20.01 11.52 -0.06
N SER A 381 19.45 12.72 -0.12
CA SER A 381 19.34 13.62 1.03
C SER A 381 18.50 13.02 2.17
N ALA A 382 17.38 12.39 1.84
CA ALA A 382 16.53 11.71 2.83
C ALA A 382 17.23 10.50 3.47
N VAL A 383 18.05 9.75 2.71
CA VAL A 383 18.83 8.64 3.27
C VAL A 383 19.97 9.13 4.18
N ILE A 384 20.60 10.28 3.87
CA ILE A 384 21.59 10.89 4.77
C ILE A 384 20.95 11.25 6.12
N ILE A 385 19.75 11.85 6.08
CA ILE A 385 18.98 12.16 7.29
C ILE A 385 18.66 10.87 8.06
N TYR A 386 18.11 9.86 7.38
CA TYR A 386 17.82 8.57 8.00
C TYR A 386 19.06 7.93 8.63
N ALA A 387 20.19 7.91 7.90
CA ALA A 387 21.45 7.37 8.38
C ALA A 387 21.94 8.17 9.60
N THR A 388 21.97 9.49 9.56
CA THR A 388 22.42 10.30 10.71
C THR A 388 21.56 10.07 11.95
N GLU A 389 20.22 10.07 11.83
CA GLU A 389 19.34 9.88 12.98
C GLU A 389 19.33 8.44 13.52
N ALA A 390 19.15 7.46 12.62
CA ALA A 390 18.90 6.08 13.03
C ALA A 390 20.19 5.27 13.26
N TYR A 391 21.30 5.66 12.62
CA TYR A 391 22.61 5.01 12.78
C TYR A 391 23.39 5.62 13.95
N MET A 392 23.48 6.96 14.08
CA MET A 392 24.42 7.58 15.03
C MET A 392 24.03 7.35 16.49
N LEU A 393 22.75 7.16 16.81
CA LEU A 393 22.30 6.78 18.16
C LEU A 393 22.88 5.43 18.64
N ILE A 394 23.35 4.60 17.70
CA ILE A 394 23.85 3.24 17.96
C ILE A 394 25.38 3.20 17.99
N SER A 395 26.06 4.22 17.49
CA SER A 395 27.51 4.26 17.34
C SER A 395 28.16 5.17 18.39
N GLU A 396 29.08 4.66 19.20
CA GLU A 396 29.80 5.39 20.28
C GLU A 396 30.81 6.47 19.77
N ASN A 397 30.60 7.07 18.59
CA ASN A 397 31.64 7.83 17.90
C ASN A 397 31.63 9.34 18.19
N SER A 398 32.84 9.92 18.24
CA SER A 398 33.15 11.36 18.31
C SER A 398 32.74 12.17 17.06
N LEU A 399 31.85 11.65 16.20
CA LEU A 399 31.47 12.23 14.91
C LEU A 399 30.13 12.98 14.95
N HIS A 400 29.52 13.16 16.13
CA HIS A 400 28.20 13.80 16.27
C HIS A 400 28.12 15.20 15.66
N GLU A 401 29.16 16.04 15.80
CA GLU A 401 29.16 17.38 15.23
C GLU A 401 29.15 17.35 13.70
N VAL A 402 30.01 16.52 13.09
CA VAL A 402 30.07 16.31 11.63
C VAL A 402 28.75 15.74 11.11
N ALA A 403 28.17 14.77 11.83
CA ALA A 403 26.88 14.17 11.46
C ALA A 403 25.75 15.21 11.48
N ASN A 404 25.72 16.11 12.48
CA ASN A 404 24.74 17.20 12.54
C ASN A 404 24.88 18.15 11.35
N THR A 405 26.10 18.57 11.00
CA THR A 405 26.34 19.44 9.83
C THR A 405 25.90 18.78 8.52
N ILE A 406 26.23 17.50 8.34
CA ILE A 406 25.84 16.73 7.16
C ILE A 406 24.32 16.60 7.08
N ARG A 407 23.65 16.27 8.19
CA ARG A 407 22.19 16.20 8.27
C ARG A 407 21.56 17.54 7.91
N ASP A 408 22.12 18.64 8.40
CA ASP A 408 21.54 19.96 8.22
C ASP A 408 21.59 20.43 6.78
N SER A 409 22.71 20.19 6.10
CA SER A 409 22.83 20.46 4.67
C SER A 409 21.93 19.53 3.85
N ALA A 410 21.86 18.25 4.20
CA ALA A 410 20.95 17.30 3.53
C ALA A 410 19.48 17.73 3.66
N TYR A 411 19.05 18.25 4.82
CA TYR A 411 17.70 18.78 4.99
C TYR A 411 17.42 19.97 4.06
N THR A 412 18.36 20.92 3.94
CA THR A 412 18.22 22.07 3.04
C THR A 412 18.14 21.64 1.57
N SER A 413 19.01 20.72 1.14
CA SER A 413 18.98 20.16 -0.21
C SER A 413 17.69 19.41 -0.50
N LEU A 414 17.22 18.61 0.46
CA LEU A 414 15.95 17.88 0.37
C LEU A 414 14.77 18.83 0.20
N MET A 415 14.63 19.85 1.05
CA MET A 415 13.51 20.79 0.96
C MET A 415 13.51 21.58 -0.36
N THR A 416 14.68 21.94 -0.87
CA THR A 416 14.83 22.58 -2.18
C THR A 416 14.35 21.65 -3.29
N ALA A 417 14.85 20.40 -3.35
CA ALA A 417 14.46 19.43 -4.35
C ALA A 417 12.94 19.14 -4.32
N LEU A 418 12.36 18.94 -3.13
CA LEU A 418 10.93 18.70 -2.96
C LEU A 418 10.08 19.85 -3.51
N ARG A 419 10.44 21.11 -3.18
CA ARG A 419 9.71 22.29 -3.68
C ARG A 419 9.75 22.38 -5.20
N VAL A 420 10.93 22.22 -5.80
CA VAL A 420 11.09 22.28 -7.26
C VAL A 420 10.29 21.16 -7.95
N LEU A 421 10.38 19.92 -7.46
CA LEU A 421 9.63 18.79 -8.03
C LEU A 421 8.10 19.00 -7.98
N PHE A 422 7.58 19.60 -6.90
CA PHE A 422 6.15 19.96 -6.83
C PHE A 422 5.79 21.16 -7.71
N GLU A 423 6.67 22.14 -7.91
CA GLU A 423 6.41 23.23 -8.85
C GLU A 423 6.39 22.76 -10.31
N LEU A 424 7.23 21.78 -10.64
CA LEU A 424 7.30 21.20 -11.97
C LEU A 424 6.02 20.43 -12.33
N LYS A 425 5.30 19.88 -11.34
CA LYS A 425 4.00 19.20 -11.52
C LYS A 425 3.03 19.94 -12.46
N ASP A 426 2.95 21.27 -12.34
CA ASP A 426 2.01 22.09 -13.11
C ASP A 426 2.65 22.72 -14.37
N LYS A 427 3.99 22.67 -14.48
CA LYS A 427 4.77 23.35 -15.53
C LYS A 427 5.31 22.39 -16.61
N THR A 428 5.27 21.08 -16.39
CA THR A 428 5.93 20.11 -17.27
C THR A 428 5.28 20.03 -18.64
N GLN A 429 5.96 20.59 -19.64
CA GLN A 429 5.83 20.19 -21.05
C GLN A 429 6.51 18.83 -21.31
N SER A 430 7.39 18.37 -20.40
CA SER A 430 8.19 17.13 -20.50
C SER A 430 7.40 15.83 -20.29
N GLY A 431 6.22 15.89 -19.64
CA GLY A 431 5.40 14.71 -19.35
C GLY A 431 5.90 13.80 -18.21
N GLU A 432 7.01 14.15 -17.55
CA GLU A 432 7.61 13.38 -16.45
C GLU A 432 7.03 13.83 -15.09
N ALA A 433 6.54 12.87 -14.29
CA ALA A 433 5.83 13.13 -13.04
C ALA A 433 6.55 12.57 -11.79
N TYR A 434 7.81 12.95 -11.58
CA TYR A 434 8.62 12.50 -10.44
C TYR A 434 8.02 12.86 -9.06
N TRP A 435 7.19 13.92 -8.97
CA TRP A 435 6.50 14.31 -7.75
C TRP A 435 5.61 13.20 -7.16
N LYS A 436 5.18 12.23 -7.98
CA LYS A 436 4.40 11.07 -7.52
C LYS A 436 5.21 10.11 -6.64
N PHE A 437 6.54 10.11 -6.80
CA PHE A 437 7.45 9.10 -6.27
C PHE A 437 8.33 9.59 -5.12
N ILE A 438 8.13 10.83 -4.65
CA ILE A 438 8.88 11.45 -3.55
C ILE A 438 8.19 11.34 -2.19
N PHE A 439 7.26 10.39 -2.02
CA PHE A 439 6.50 10.24 -0.77
C PHE A 439 7.40 9.95 0.44
N TRP A 440 8.32 8.98 0.33
CA TRP A 440 9.24 8.69 1.44
C TRP A 440 10.15 9.88 1.77
N PRO A 441 10.88 10.50 0.81
CA PRO A 441 11.64 11.72 1.07
C PRO A 441 10.83 12.84 1.73
N LEU A 442 9.58 13.05 1.28
CA LEU A 442 8.68 14.06 1.83
C LEU A 442 8.33 13.78 3.30
N ALA A 443 8.08 12.52 3.66
CA ALA A 443 7.80 12.14 5.04
C ALA A 443 9.03 12.32 5.96
N ILE A 444 10.23 11.98 5.47
CA ILE A 444 11.49 12.17 6.21
C ILE A 444 11.77 13.66 6.45
N ALA A 445 11.56 14.52 5.44
CA ALA A 445 11.62 15.96 5.60
C ALA A 445 10.59 16.46 6.64
N GLY A 446 9.39 15.87 6.64
CA GLY A 446 8.34 16.19 7.61
C GLY A 446 8.81 15.96 9.04
N VAL A 447 9.35 14.78 9.33
CA VAL A 447 9.88 14.45 10.66
C VAL A 447 10.98 15.42 11.08
N GLN A 448 11.91 15.73 10.18
CA GLN A 448 12.99 16.69 10.48
C GLN A 448 12.50 18.12 10.72
N SER A 449 11.50 18.57 9.96
CA SER A 449 10.91 19.90 10.15
C SER A 449 10.24 20.04 11.51
N VAL A 450 9.69 18.94 12.05
CA VAL A 450 9.05 18.88 13.37
C VAL A 450 10.09 18.74 14.50
N VAL A 451 10.92 17.70 14.45
CA VAL A 451 11.73 17.25 15.61
C VAL A 451 13.03 18.02 15.76
N ALA A 452 13.75 18.28 14.66
CA ALA A 452 15.06 18.93 14.73
C ALA A 452 14.98 20.44 14.50
N ARG A 453 14.06 20.88 13.64
CA ARG A 453 14.02 22.29 13.18
C ARG A 453 12.94 23.13 13.83
N HIS A 454 11.87 22.51 14.34
CA HIS A 454 10.64 23.21 14.74
C HIS A 454 10.19 24.26 13.71
N HIS A 455 10.38 23.96 12.42
CA HIS A 455 10.17 24.90 11.33
C HIS A 455 8.74 24.79 10.80
N ARG A 456 7.85 25.60 11.37
CA ARG A 456 6.40 25.57 11.09
C ARG A 456 6.04 25.69 9.61
N GLY A 457 6.72 26.56 8.86
CA GLY A 457 6.43 26.76 7.42
C GLY A 457 6.64 25.50 6.57
N ASP A 458 7.81 24.87 6.70
CA ASP A 458 8.12 23.58 6.07
C ASP A 458 7.13 22.48 6.49
N PHE A 459 6.82 22.36 7.79
CA PHE A 459 5.82 21.40 8.29
C PHE A 459 4.44 21.58 7.64
N GLU A 460 3.91 22.82 7.62
CA GLU A 460 2.60 23.13 7.03
C GLU A 460 2.59 22.90 5.51
N TYR A 461 3.69 23.24 4.83
CA TYR A 461 3.89 22.97 3.40
C TYR A 461 3.85 21.46 3.12
N ILE A 462 4.63 20.67 3.87
CA ILE A 462 4.73 19.21 3.69
C ILE A 462 3.38 18.53 3.92
N CYS A 463 2.69 18.86 5.01
CA CYS A 463 1.36 18.31 5.28
C CYS A 463 0.37 18.64 4.16
N THR A 464 0.41 19.87 3.65
CA THR A 464 -0.41 20.28 2.51
C THR A 464 -0.12 19.42 1.28
N LYS A 465 1.16 19.20 0.95
CA LYS A 465 1.56 18.35 -0.18
C LYS A 465 1.19 16.88 0.00
N LEU A 466 1.25 16.33 1.21
CA LEU A 466 0.78 14.98 1.50
C LEU A 466 -0.73 14.80 1.26
N TYR A 467 -1.55 15.78 1.65
CA TYR A 467 -2.98 15.77 1.33
C TYR A 467 -3.25 15.96 -0.17
N GLU A 468 -2.49 16.81 -0.87
CA GLU A 468 -2.57 16.94 -2.34
C GLU A 468 -2.22 15.60 -3.04
N MET A 469 -1.17 14.92 -2.60
CA MET A 469 -0.79 13.59 -3.12
C MET A 469 -1.89 12.56 -2.85
N THR A 470 -2.50 12.56 -1.66
CA THR A 470 -3.65 11.69 -1.32
C THR A 470 -4.79 11.87 -2.33
N ALA A 471 -5.16 13.13 -2.61
CA ALA A 471 -6.24 13.46 -3.53
C ALA A 471 -5.90 13.08 -4.97
N ALA A 472 -4.64 13.24 -5.39
CA ALA A 472 -4.20 12.99 -6.75
C ALA A 472 -3.98 11.51 -7.04
N LEU A 473 -3.33 10.76 -6.14
CA LEU A 473 -2.90 9.36 -6.35
C LEU A 473 -3.89 8.34 -5.79
N GLY A 474 -4.95 8.79 -5.12
CA GLY A 474 -5.98 7.90 -4.56
C GLY A 474 -5.42 6.86 -3.60
N SER A 475 -4.48 7.27 -2.73
CA SER A 475 -3.87 6.45 -1.69
C SER A 475 -3.93 7.17 -0.34
N HIS A 476 -4.32 6.46 0.71
CA HIS A 476 -4.39 7.00 2.07
C HIS A 476 -3.04 7.04 2.78
N CYS A 477 -2.01 6.34 2.30
CA CYS A 477 -0.69 6.34 2.93
C CYS A 477 -0.15 7.77 3.17
N MET A 478 -0.36 8.69 2.23
CA MET A 478 0.12 10.07 2.36
C MET A 478 -0.69 10.84 3.41
N ARG A 479 -1.99 10.62 3.50
CA ARG A 479 -2.86 11.18 4.55
C ARG A 479 -2.47 10.64 5.92
N ASP A 480 -2.16 9.35 6.03
CA ASP A 480 -1.66 8.74 7.26
C ASP A 480 -0.36 9.44 7.71
N ALA A 481 0.55 9.72 6.78
CA ALA A 481 1.78 10.46 7.06
C ALA A 481 1.50 11.90 7.51
N ALA A 482 0.56 12.61 6.88
CA ALA A 482 0.21 13.98 7.29
C ALA A 482 -0.35 14.02 8.72
N ILE A 483 -1.29 13.12 9.05
CA ILE A 483 -1.86 13.00 10.41
C ILE A 483 -0.77 12.63 11.41
N PHE A 484 0.12 11.71 11.03
CA PHE A 484 1.26 11.34 11.86
C PHE A 484 2.14 12.55 12.20
N LEU A 485 2.48 13.37 11.19
CA LEU A 485 3.27 14.59 11.40
C LEU A 485 2.52 15.64 12.24
N GLU A 486 1.21 15.79 12.04
CA GLU A 486 0.37 16.67 12.85
C GLU A 486 0.39 16.26 14.33
N HIS A 487 0.25 14.95 14.63
CA HIS A 487 0.36 14.45 16.00
C HIS A 487 1.76 14.66 16.57
N LEU A 488 2.80 14.34 15.80
CA LEU A 488 4.19 14.54 16.21
C LEU A 488 4.48 16.02 16.53
N TRP A 489 3.92 16.96 15.77
CA TRP A 489 4.04 18.40 16.01
C TRP A 489 3.38 18.80 17.33
N MET A 490 2.19 18.26 17.64
CA MET A 490 1.50 18.55 18.90
C MET A 490 2.26 17.98 20.10
N GLU A 491 2.70 16.72 20.02
CA GLU A 491 3.48 16.06 21.08
C GLU A 491 4.79 16.82 21.38
N THR A 492 5.52 17.24 20.36
CA THR A 492 6.78 17.99 20.52
C THR A 492 6.57 19.44 20.96
N SER A 493 5.46 20.07 20.60
CA SER A 493 5.12 21.43 21.06
C SER A 493 4.73 21.46 22.54
N ASP A 494 4.04 20.43 23.02
CA ASP A 494 3.54 20.34 24.40
C ASP A 494 4.62 19.90 25.41
N SER A 495 5.70 19.27 24.94
CA SER A 495 6.74 18.65 25.79
C SER A 495 7.64 19.65 26.55
N GLY A 496 7.54 20.96 26.29
CA GLY A 496 8.35 22.00 26.96
C GLY A 496 9.87 21.87 26.69
N ALA A 497 10.66 22.82 27.19
CA ALA A 497 12.13 22.85 27.00
C ALA A 497 12.89 21.74 27.76
N ASP A 498 12.20 20.99 28.63
CA ASP A 498 12.78 19.95 29.50
C ASP A 498 12.59 18.53 28.95
N GLY A 499 11.92 18.36 27.81
CA GLY A 499 11.74 17.06 27.16
C GLY A 499 13.03 16.55 26.51
N HIS A 500 13.38 15.28 26.77
CA HIS A 500 14.46 14.63 26.01
C HIS A 500 14.08 14.55 24.51
N PRO A 501 15.05 14.73 23.59
CA PRO A 501 14.77 14.61 22.16
C PRO A 501 14.27 13.21 21.84
N LEU A 502 13.17 13.10 21.10
CA LEU A 502 12.64 11.82 20.65
C LEU A 502 13.64 11.11 19.75
N THR A 503 13.94 9.85 20.05
CA THR A 503 14.76 8.99 19.20
C THR A 503 14.00 8.54 17.95
N TRP A 504 14.73 8.12 16.92
CA TRP A 504 14.13 7.59 15.69
C TRP A 504 13.13 6.45 15.95
N ASP A 505 13.45 5.56 16.88
CA ASP A 505 12.60 4.42 17.21
C ASP A 505 11.35 4.82 18.01
N GLU A 506 11.42 5.87 18.84
CA GLU A 506 10.26 6.42 19.56
C GLU A 506 9.30 7.14 18.61
N ILE A 507 9.84 7.91 17.66
CA ILE A 507 9.07 8.59 16.60
C ILE A 507 8.26 7.56 15.81
N PHE A 508 8.87 6.43 15.47
CA PHE A 508 8.24 5.39 14.65
C PHE A 508 7.75 4.16 15.43
N LYS A 509 7.34 4.32 16.69
CA LYS A 509 6.88 3.23 17.57
C LYS A 509 5.83 2.29 16.95
N ASP A 510 4.94 2.82 16.13
CA ASP A 510 3.85 2.08 15.47
C ASP A 510 4.22 1.52 14.09
N ALA A 511 5.46 1.71 13.67
CA ALA A 511 6.04 1.21 12.43
C ALA A 511 5.20 1.47 11.17
N PRO A 512 4.88 2.73 10.80
CA PRO A 512 4.22 3.01 9.52
C PRO A 512 5.10 2.62 8.32
N LEU A 513 4.52 2.41 7.14
CA LEU A 513 5.28 2.41 5.87
C LEU A 513 4.85 3.60 5.01
N PHE A 514 5.80 4.49 4.74
CA PHE A 514 5.61 5.64 3.85
C PHE A 514 6.12 5.32 2.45
N LEU A 515 5.37 4.48 1.74
CA LEU A 515 5.65 4.07 0.36
C LEU A 515 4.33 3.99 -0.44
N LEU A 516 4.40 4.23 -1.76
CA LEU A 516 3.25 4.21 -2.68
C LEU A 516 2.74 2.78 -2.92
#